data_AF-A0A6A6EL62-F1
#
_entry.id   AF-A0A6A6EL62-F1
#
_cell.length_a   1.000
_cell.length_b   1.000
_cell.length_c   1.000
_cell.angle_alpha   90.00
_cell.angle_beta   90.00
_cell.angle_gamma   90.00
#
_symmetry.space_group_name_H-M   'P 1'
#
loop_
_entity.id
_entity.type
_entity.pdbx_description
1 polymer ?
#
loop_
_entity_poly.entity_id
_entity_poly.type
_entity_poly.pdbx_seq_one_letter_code
_entity_poly.pdbx_strand_id
1 'polypeptide(L)'
;MGCGRSKVDTEANKSNSLPINWKGTPPVYHSQACETFREWRENGRKISGYSVVVHYLDAYSVTQIEHDIQETILRAICEAQQIHDFDVKVKCLNRWSEEPQTGNEKNRLAFLRDLDSYKTFTEVSNHLDNCSDHKDDGAIQPIVTTAEGLKAQAFISDSDSLRMLKPDIQAAIYKYNSGWDLGTFMSKRLGILEGRNPGSRNSALMVAAQFQCLLRGAKAVFESHAATPTIHIVFAFKELPEYTRSRIHRELGNAVESLQKMESESRQDAFAISVIALDAIKSKWQKLDDAYRGKCDFIDHTPVSSEILSGGPGPLLLLKILLGGIDADVDRKMKNGDMTGLYGKGCRYPKAADMWECTCLKPRQKAEPSTSG
;
A
#
# COMPACT_ATOMS: atom_id res chain seq x y z
N MET A 1 46.20 -63.44 -8.01
CA MET A 1 44.98 -64.22 -8.29
C MET A 1 43.92 -63.20 -8.71
N GLY A 2 43.75 -62.81 -9.98
CA GLY A 2 43.12 -63.55 -11.09
C GLY A 2 41.70 -63.96 -10.69
N CYS A 3 40.56 -63.57 -11.27
CA CYS A 3 40.10 -62.90 -12.50
C CYS A 3 38.65 -62.41 -12.19
N GLY A 4 37.94 -61.50 -12.86
CA GLY A 4 38.11 -60.74 -14.10
C GLY A 4 36.79 -60.01 -14.46
N ARG A 5 36.91 -58.98 -15.33
CA ARG A 5 36.00 -58.48 -16.41
C ARG A 5 34.50 -58.23 -16.10
N SER A 6 33.83 -57.12 -16.48
CA SER A 6 33.93 -56.14 -17.60
C SER A 6 33.32 -54.78 -17.16
N LYS A 7 33.80 -53.57 -17.54
CA LYS A 7 33.57 -52.79 -18.79
C LYS A 7 32.12 -52.90 -19.32
N VAL A 8 31.34 -51.87 -19.71
CA VAL A 8 31.60 -50.47 -20.10
C VAL A 8 30.21 -49.81 -20.37
N ASP A 9 30.13 -48.50 -20.12
CA ASP A 9 29.36 -47.44 -20.81
C ASP A 9 27.82 -47.39 -20.93
N THR A 10 27.30 -46.24 -20.48
CA THR A 10 26.35 -45.29 -21.13
C THR A 10 25.12 -45.83 -21.86
N GLU A 11 23.91 -45.48 -21.39
CA GLU A 11 22.95 -44.60 -22.09
C GLU A 11 21.53 -44.62 -21.49
N ALA A 12 20.90 -43.44 -21.61
CA ALA A 12 19.49 -43.26 -21.97
C ALA A 12 18.36 -43.75 -21.05
N ASN A 13 17.77 -42.78 -20.35
CA ASN A 13 16.47 -42.22 -20.74
C ASN A 13 15.42 -43.23 -21.24
N LYS A 14 14.46 -43.59 -20.36
CA LYS A 14 13.09 -44.01 -20.71
C LYS A 14 12.25 -44.10 -19.44
N SER A 15 11.74 -42.97 -18.95
CA SER A 15 10.50 -43.01 -18.18
C SER A 15 9.37 -43.28 -19.16
N ASN A 16 8.71 -44.41 -18.98
CA ASN A 16 7.61 -44.89 -19.81
C ASN A 16 6.46 -43.87 -19.81
N SER A 17 6.36 -43.09 -20.89
CA SER A 17 5.13 -42.44 -21.31
C SER A 17 4.20 -43.51 -21.91
N LEU A 18 3.09 -43.77 -21.24
CA LEU A 18 1.94 -44.40 -21.89
C LEU A 18 1.31 -43.38 -22.85
N PRO A 19 1.01 -43.73 -24.11
CA PRO A 19 0.32 -42.82 -25.02
C PRO A 19 -1.17 -42.82 -24.67
N ILE A 20 -1.62 -41.80 -23.93
CA ILE A 20 -3.05 -41.51 -23.83
C ILE A 20 -3.47 -40.92 -25.18
N ASN A 21 -4.18 -41.73 -25.96
CA ASN A 21 -4.72 -41.36 -27.26
C ASN A 21 -5.93 -40.43 -27.06
N TRP A 22 -5.70 -39.12 -26.97
CA TRP A 22 -6.74 -38.11 -26.91
C TRP A 22 -7.38 -37.94 -28.30
N LYS A 23 -8.38 -38.77 -28.62
CA LYS A 23 -9.38 -38.45 -29.65
C LYS A 23 -10.46 -37.57 -29.02
N GLY A 24 -10.17 -36.28 -28.96
CA GLY A 24 -11.04 -35.22 -28.46
C GLY A 24 -10.21 -33.96 -28.36
N THR A 25 -10.75 -32.83 -28.80
CA THR A 25 -10.11 -31.52 -28.74
C THR A 25 -9.40 -31.32 -27.39
N PRO A 26 -8.12 -30.91 -27.35
CA PRO A 26 -7.39 -30.72 -26.11
C PRO A 26 -8.12 -29.72 -25.20
N PRO A 27 -8.05 -29.87 -23.87
CA PRO A 27 -8.69 -28.93 -22.96
C PRO A 27 -8.15 -27.53 -23.26
N VAL A 28 -9.06 -26.57 -23.41
CA VAL A 28 -8.77 -25.15 -23.63
C VAL A 28 -7.76 -24.71 -22.58
N TYR A 29 -6.53 -24.39 -22.99
CA TYR A 29 -5.48 -23.91 -22.10
C TYR A 29 -6.04 -22.77 -21.25
N HIS A 30 -6.17 -23.00 -19.94
CA HIS A 30 -6.44 -21.93 -18.98
C HIS A 30 -5.23 -21.00 -19.01
N SER A 31 -5.40 -19.78 -19.50
CA SER A 31 -4.34 -18.77 -19.40
C SER A 31 -4.12 -18.45 -17.92
N GLN A 32 -2.88 -18.09 -17.55
CA GLN A 32 -2.55 -17.59 -16.20
C GLN A 32 -3.49 -16.45 -15.78
N ALA A 33 -4.00 -15.68 -16.74
CA ALA A 33 -5.07 -14.71 -16.55
C ALA A 33 -6.35 -15.31 -15.93
N CYS A 34 -6.90 -16.38 -16.52
CA CYS A 34 -8.10 -17.04 -15.98
C CYS A 34 -7.87 -17.63 -14.57
N GLU A 35 -6.65 -18.02 -14.22
CA GLU A 35 -6.29 -18.44 -12.86
C GLU A 35 -6.20 -17.26 -11.88
N THR A 36 -5.51 -16.18 -12.26
CA THR A 36 -5.48 -14.89 -11.52
C THR A 36 -6.89 -14.44 -11.18
N PHE A 37 -7.80 -14.51 -12.15
CA PHE A 37 -9.17 -14.06 -11.97
C PHE A 37 -10.04 -14.99 -11.15
N ARG A 38 -9.81 -16.30 -11.22
CA ARG A 38 -10.52 -17.23 -10.36
C ARG A 38 -10.13 -16.98 -8.91
N GLU A 39 -8.84 -16.90 -8.62
CA GLU A 39 -8.33 -16.62 -7.27
C GLU A 39 -8.82 -15.24 -6.79
N TRP A 40 -8.77 -14.20 -7.64
CA TRP A 40 -9.29 -12.87 -7.30
C TRP A 40 -10.81 -12.87 -7.11
N ARG A 41 -11.60 -13.53 -7.95
CA ARG A 41 -13.06 -13.57 -7.83
C ARG A 41 -13.53 -14.29 -6.57
N GLU A 42 -12.80 -15.33 -6.16
CA GLU A 42 -13.11 -16.12 -4.98
C GLU A 42 -12.73 -15.38 -3.70
N ASN A 43 -11.51 -14.82 -3.63
CA ASN A 43 -10.98 -14.20 -2.41
C ASN A 43 -11.22 -12.68 -2.33
N GLY A 44 -11.27 -12.01 -3.48
CA GLY A 44 -11.38 -10.56 -3.61
C GLY A 44 -12.70 -9.98 -3.16
N ARG A 45 -13.79 -10.76 -3.07
CA ARG A 45 -15.11 -10.28 -2.57
C ARG A 45 -15.04 -9.59 -1.22
N LYS A 46 -14.09 -10.00 -0.36
CA LYS A 46 -13.85 -9.42 0.95
C LYS A 46 -13.55 -7.92 0.87
N ILE A 47 -12.94 -7.44 -0.22
CA ILE A 47 -12.58 -6.02 -0.41
C ILE A 47 -13.79 -5.09 -0.46
N SER A 48 -14.95 -5.58 -0.91
CA SER A 48 -16.17 -4.77 -1.05
C SER A 48 -16.69 -4.22 0.29
N GLY A 49 -16.21 -4.74 1.42
CA GLY A 49 -16.51 -4.24 2.77
C GLY A 49 -15.55 -3.17 3.27
N TYR A 50 -14.61 -2.70 2.44
CA TYR A 50 -13.56 -1.77 2.84
C TYR A 50 -13.46 -0.59 1.87
N SER A 51 -13.11 0.58 2.41
CA SER A 51 -12.59 1.69 1.62
C SER A 51 -11.10 1.48 1.36
N VAL A 52 -10.64 1.78 0.15
CA VAL A 52 -9.21 1.72 -0.19
C VAL A 52 -8.68 3.14 -0.43
N VAL A 53 -7.57 3.47 0.22
CA VAL A 53 -6.88 4.76 0.02
C VAL A 53 -5.45 4.48 -0.44
N VAL A 54 -5.12 4.90 -1.66
CA VAL A 54 -3.77 4.79 -2.22
C VAL A 54 -3.00 6.08 -2.00
N HIS A 55 -1.86 5.98 -1.36
CA HIS A 55 -0.95 7.08 -1.10
C HIS A 55 0.18 7.07 -2.15
N TYR A 56 0.00 7.90 -3.18
CA TYR A 56 0.86 7.97 -4.36
C TYR A 56 2.00 8.97 -4.18
N LEU A 57 3.23 8.54 -4.51
CA LEU A 57 4.42 9.39 -4.50
C LEU A 57 4.54 10.11 -5.85
N ASP A 58 4.65 11.43 -5.81
CA ASP A 58 4.80 12.22 -7.04
C ASP A 58 6.09 11.90 -7.80
N ALA A 59 6.08 12.13 -9.11
CA ALA A 59 7.20 11.82 -10.00
C ALA A 59 8.49 12.59 -9.66
N TYR A 60 8.39 13.70 -8.93
CA TYR A 60 9.56 14.47 -8.48
C TYR A 60 10.22 13.85 -7.25
N SER A 61 9.49 13.01 -6.51
CA SER A 61 9.97 12.36 -5.29
C SER A 61 10.63 11.01 -5.55
N VAL A 62 10.34 10.38 -6.68
CA VAL A 62 10.78 9.02 -7.05
C VAL A 62 11.58 9.00 -8.35
N THR A 63 12.29 7.92 -8.61
CA THR A 63 12.88 7.63 -9.93
C THR A 63 11.80 7.31 -10.96
N GLN A 64 12.13 7.39 -12.26
CA GLN A 64 11.22 7.01 -13.34
C GLN A 64 10.75 5.55 -13.21
N ILE A 65 11.65 4.64 -12.81
CA ILE A 65 11.33 3.22 -12.63
C ILE A 65 10.29 3.06 -11.51
N GLU A 66 10.52 3.68 -10.36
CA GLU A 66 9.59 3.66 -9.23
C GLU A 66 8.23 4.29 -9.60
N HIS A 67 8.23 5.38 -10.37
CA HIS A 67 7.01 5.97 -10.91
C HIS A 67 6.24 4.98 -11.80
N ASP A 68 6.91 4.31 -12.73
CA ASP A 68 6.29 3.35 -13.65
C ASP A 68 5.75 2.11 -12.92
N ILE A 69 6.40 1.70 -11.82
CA ILE A 69 5.91 0.63 -10.94
C ILE A 69 4.59 1.06 -10.29
N GLN A 70 4.53 2.28 -9.72
CA GLN A 70 3.30 2.79 -9.11
C GLN A 70 2.15 2.87 -10.12
N GLU A 71 2.41 3.38 -11.32
CA GLU A 71 1.43 3.42 -12.43
C GLU A 71 0.93 2.02 -12.81
N THR A 72 1.83 1.04 -12.88
CA THR A 72 1.48 -0.35 -13.21
C THR A 72 0.54 -0.95 -12.16
N ILE A 73 0.83 -0.71 -10.88
CA ILE A 73 0.00 -1.18 -9.76
C ILE A 73 -1.36 -0.47 -9.74
N LEU A 74 -1.39 0.85 -9.92
CA LEU A 74 -2.65 1.62 -9.99
C LEU A 74 -3.56 1.14 -11.12
N ARG A 75 -3.00 0.84 -12.31
CA ARG A 75 -3.76 0.27 -13.42
C ARG A 75 -4.35 -1.09 -13.05
N ALA A 76 -3.57 -1.95 -12.41
CA ALA A 76 -4.06 -3.25 -11.95
C ALA A 76 -5.21 -3.10 -10.93
N ILE A 77 -5.11 -2.15 -9.99
CA ILE A 77 -6.21 -1.84 -9.05
C ILE A 77 -7.45 -1.33 -9.81
N CYS A 78 -7.28 -0.47 -10.83
CA CYS A 78 -8.38 0.06 -11.64
C CYS A 78 -9.12 -1.06 -12.39
N GLU A 79 -8.39 -2.01 -12.98
CA GLU A 79 -8.98 -3.20 -13.60
C GLU A 79 -9.70 -4.05 -12.53
N ALA A 80 -9.11 -4.20 -11.33
CA ALA A 80 -9.73 -4.95 -10.25
C ALA A 80 -11.05 -4.34 -9.73
N GLN A 81 -11.12 -3.01 -9.69
CA GLN A 81 -12.30 -2.25 -9.30
C GLN A 81 -13.48 -2.43 -10.28
N GLN A 82 -13.22 -2.80 -11.54
CA GLN A 82 -14.27 -3.11 -12.51
C GLN A 82 -14.91 -4.49 -12.27
N ILE A 83 -14.28 -5.34 -11.45
CA ILE A 83 -14.72 -6.72 -11.17
C ILE A 83 -15.41 -6.81 -9.82
N HIS A 84 -14.84 -6.12 -8.83
CA HIS A 84 -15.37 -6.02 -7.48
C HIS A 84 -15.63 -4.55 -7.19
N ASP A 85 -16.85 -4.26 -6.74
CA ASP A 85 -17.25 -2.92 -6.39
C ASP A 85 -16.62 -2.54 -5.04
N PHE A 86 -15.56 -1.73 -5.08
CA PHE A 86 -14.96 -1.13 -3.91
C PHE A 86 -14.46 0.27 -4.23
N ASP A 87 -14.55 1.17 -3.26
CA ASP A 87 -14.16 2.56 -3.45
C ASP A 87 -12.65 2.74 -3.30
N VAL A 88 -12.03 3.40 -4.27
CA VAL A 88 -10.61 3.73 -4.25
C VAL A 88 -10.39 5.23 -4.37
N LYS A 89 -9.79 5.82 -3.33
CA LYS A 89 -9.30 7.20 -3.35
C LYS A 89 -7.79 7.22 -3.50
N VAL A 90 -7.26 8.09 -4.34
CA VAL A 90 -5.82 8.32 -4.50
C VAL A 90 -5.47 9.67 -3.89
N LYS A 91 -4.52 9.67 -2.97
CA LYS A 91 -3.96 10.87 -2.34
C LYS A 91 -2.51 11.00 -2.74
N CYS A 92 -2.08 12.19 -3.14
CA CYS A 92 -0.67 12.51 -3.34
C CYS A 92 -0.18 13.43 -2.25
N LEU A 93 1.05 13.25 -1.79
CA LEU A 93 1.59 13.99 -0.64
C LEU A 93 1.67 15.51 -0.84
N ASN A 94 1.87 15.95 -2.08
CA ASN A 94 2.06 17.37 -2.42
C ASN A 94 0.94 17.95 -3.30
N ARG A 95 -0.16 17.22 -3.49
CA ARG A 95 -1.26 17.64 -4.38
C ARG A 95 -2.59 17.55 -3.68
N TRP A 96 -3.49 18.46 -4.03
CA TRP A 96 -4.80 18.62 -3.41
C TRP A 96 -5.89 18.44 -4.45
N SER A 97 -6.83 17.55 -4.16
CA SER A 97 -8.02 17.36 -4.99
C SER A 97 -8.99 18.51 -4.84
N GLU A 98 -9.25 18.93 -3.60
CA GLU A 98 -10.20 19.98 -3.25
C GLU A 98 -9.71 20.75 -2.02
N GLU A 99 -10.15 22.00 -1.87
CA GLU A 99 -10.01 22.72 -0.60
C GLU A 99 -11.14 22.34 0.37
N PRO A 100 -10.92 22.42 1.70
CA PRO A 100 -11.98 22.16 2.67
C PRO A 100 -13.21 23.02 2.42
N GLN A 101 -14.40 22.48 2.63
CA GLN A 101 -15.64 23.17 2.28
C GLN A 101 -16.16 24.05 3.43
N THR A 102 -15.89 23.69 4.68
CA THR A 102 -16.40 24.42 5.86
C THR A 102 -15.46 25.55 6.29
N GLY A 103 -16.03 26.65 6.82
CA GLY A 103 -15.25 27.80 7.29
C GLY A 103 -14.25 27.46 8.40
N ASN A 104 -14.62 26.54 9.31
CA ASN A 104 -13.75 26.10 10.40
C ASN A 104 -12.56 25.28 9.87
N GLU A 105 -12.78 24.32 8.97
CA GLU A 105 -11.68 23.55 8.37
C GLU A 105 -10.79 24.41 7.48
N LYS A 106 -11.35 25.39 6.77
CA LYS A 106 -10.56 26.38 6.00
C LYS A 106 -9.62 27.17 6.90
N ASN A 107 -10.12 27.68 8.04
CA ASN A 107 -9.31 28.44 8.99
C ASN A 107 -8.19 27.57 9.60
N ARG A 108 -8.50 26.32 9.96
CA ARG A 108 -7.50 25.37 10.49
C ARG A 108 -6.44 25.01 9.46
N LEU A 109 -6.84 24.77 8.21
CA LEU A 109 -5.89 24.50 7.14
C LEU A 109 -5.03 25.74 6.84
N ALA A 110 -5.59 26.95 6.88
CA ALA A 110 -4.84 28.18 6.74
C ALA A 110 -3.79 28.33 7.85
N PHE A 111 -4.18 28.14 9.11
CA PHE A 111 -3.27 28.13 10.25
C PHE A 111 -2.11 27.14 10.08
N LEU A 112 -2.41 25.90 9.68
CA LEU A 112 -1.38 24.88 9.45
C LEU A 112 -0.46 25.24 8.26
N ARG A 113 -1.00 25.85 7.21
CA ARG A 113 -0.20 26.36 6.06
C ARG A 113 0.71 27.51 6.50
N ASP A 114 0.26 28.37 7.41
CA ASP A 114 1.10 29.43 7.98
C ASP A 114 2.27 28.82 8.77
N LEU A 115 2.00 27.81 9.62
CA LEU A 115 3.05 27.06 10.32
C LEU A 115 4.06 26.42 9.36
N ASP A 116 3.59 25.89 8.24
CA ASP A 116 4.46 25.31 7.22
C ASP A 116 5.28 26.36 6.45
N SER A 117 4.80 27.59 6.35
CA SER A 117 5.48 28.67 5.64
C SER A 117 6.68 29.26 6.41
N TYR A 118 6.66 29.16 7.76
CA TYR A 118 7.72 29.70 8.60
C TYR A 118 9.07 29.00 8.38
N LYS A 119 10.14 29.79 8.49
CA LYS A 119 11.53 29.38 8.18
C LYS A 119 12.36 29.08 9.42
N THR A 120 11.86 29.46 10.59
CA THR A 120 12.50 29.21 11.89
C THR A 120 11.54 28.50 12.84
N PHE A 121 12.10 27.71 13.76
CA PHE A 121 11.33 27.10 14.84
C PHE A 121 10.78 28.17 15.78
N THR A 122 11.53 29.25 16.02
CA THR A 122 11.12 30.38 16.84
C THR A 122 9.84 31.05 16.32
N GLU A 123 9.72 31.29 15.01
CA GLU A 123 8.48 31.81 14.40
C GLU A 123 7.30 30.88 14.62
N VAL A 124 7.48 29.58 14.38
CA VAL A 124 6.46 28.55 14.60
C VAL A 124 6.02 28.52 16.06
N SER A 125 6.99 28.52 16.98
CA SER A 125 6.76 28.53 18.42
C SER A 125 5.93 29.74 18.84
N ASN A 126 6.33 30.94 18.42
CA ASN A 126 5.61 32.17 18.75
C ASN A 126 4.19 32.16 18.20
N HIS A 127 3.98 31.61 16.99
CA HIS A 127 2.64 31.50 16.41
C HIS A 127 1.75 30.52 17.19
N LEU A 128 2.29 29.38 17.62
CA LEU A 128 1.60 28.40 18.47
C LEU A 128 1.25 28.98 19.85
N ASP A 129 2.17 29.74 20.46
CA ASP A 129 1.97 30.32 21.79
C ASP A 129 0.85 31.39 21.79
N ASN A 130 0.77 32.18 20.72
CA ASN A 130 -0.19 33.27 20.55
C ASN A 130 -1.58 32.82 20.05
N CYS A 131 -1.78 31.54 19.72
CA CYS A 131 -3.06 31.04 19.22
C CYS A 131 -3.71 30.08 20.24
N SER A 132 -4.68 30.58 21.00
CA SER A 132 -5.46 29.77 21.96
C SER A 132 -6.48 28.86 21.30
N ASP A 133 -7.06 29.29 20.18
CA ASP A 133 -8.30 28.74 19.61
C ASP A 133 -8.11 27.37 18.93
N HIS A 134 -6.86 26.89 18.88
CA HIS A 134 -6.44 25.73 18.12
C HIS A 134 -5.69 24.68 18.96
N LYS A 135 -5.45 24.95 20.26
CA LYS A 135 -4.66 24.07 21.13
C LYS A 135 -5.36 22.73 21.43
N ASP A 136 -6.69 22.73 21.50
CA ASP A 136 -7.47 21.52 21.76
C ASP A 136 -7.84 20.73 20.49
N ASP A 137 -7.39 21.17 19.32
CA ASP A 137 -7.62 20.42 18.09
C ASP A 137 -6.70 19.19 18.04
N GLY A 138 -7.29 18.00 17.94
CA GLY A 138 -6.54 16.74 17.87
C GLY A 138 -5.55 16.63 16.70
N ALA A 139 -5.69 17.44 15.64
CA ALA A 139 -4.70 17.54 14.56
C ALA A 139 -3.51 18.45 14.90
N ILE A 140 -3.70 19.44 15.77
CA ILE A 140 -2.70 20.44 16.15
C ILE A 140 -1.95 20.03 17.41
N GLN A 141 -2.61 19.31 18.32
CA GLN A 141 -2.01 18.90 19.58
C GLN A 141 -0.69 18.11 19.45
N PRO A 142 -0.51 17.20 18.47
CA PRO A 142 0.78 16.55 18.25
C PRO A 142 1.90 17.52 17.86
N ILE A 143 1.57 18.63 17.18
CA ILE A 143 2.52 19.70 16.82
C ILE A 143 2.92 20.45 18.10
N VAL A 144 1.95 20.80 18.94
CA VAL A 144 2.18 21.49 20.21
C VAL A 144 3.08 20.65 21.13
N THR A 145 2.73 19.39 21.36
CA THR A 145 3.53 18.46 22.19
C THR A 145 4.96 18.31 21.67
N THR A 146 5.14 18.19 20.36
CA THR A 146 6.48 18.09 19.77
C THR A 146 7.25 19.39 19.91
N ALA A 147 6.61 20.53 19.70
CA ALA A 147 7.23 21.84 19.86
C ALA A 147 7.67 22.07 21.31
N GLU A 148 6.83 21.78 22.30
CA GLU A 148 7.16 21.88 23.73
C GLU A 148 8.34 20.97 24.10
N GLY A 149 8.33 19.72 23.61
CA GLY A 149 9.43 18.78 23.81
C GLY A 149 10.76 19.27 23.20
N LEU A 150 10.72 20.01 22.09
CA LEU A 150 11.90 20.63 21.49
C LEU A 150 12.36 21.86 22.26
N LYS A 151 11.45 22.71 22.76
CA LYS A 151 11.79 23.88 23.61
C LYS A 151 12.53 23.45 24.89
N ALA A 152 12.17 22.29 25.44
CA ALA A 152 12.79 21.75 26.65
C ALA A 152 14.22 21.22 26.43
N GLN A 153 14.68 21.07 25.17
CA GLN A 153 16.00 20.52 24.86
C GLN A 153 17.03 21.63 24.65
N ALA A 154 17.98 21.73 25.58
CA ALA A 154 18.96 22.84 25.64
C ALA A 154 20.00 22.90 24.49
N PHE A 155 20.07 21.89 23.60
CA PHE A 155 21.18 21.72 22.65
C PHE A 155 20.76 21.46 21.19
N ILE A 156 19.52 21.75 20.82
CA ILE A 156 19.06 21.61 19.43
C ILE A 156 19.01 22.99 18.78
N SER A 157 19.59 23.11 17.60
CA SER A 157 19.54 24.36 16.82
C SER A 157 18.10 24.67 16.38
N ASP A 158 17.80 25.94 16.11
CA ASP A 158 16.49 26.35 15.62
C ASP A 158 16.11 25.64 14.30
N SER A 159 17.08 25.49 13.39
CA SER A 159 16.88 24.81 12.11
C SER A 159 16.64 23.30 12.26
N ASP A 160 17.35 22.64 13.18
CA ASP A 160 17.12 21.24 13.49
C ASP A 160 15.76 21.03 14.15
N SER A 161 15.39 21.89 15.11
CA SER A 161 14.07 21.86 15.75
C SER A 161 12.96 22.02 14.72
N LEU A 162 13.10 22.95 13.78
CA LEU A 162 12.13 23.11 12.70
C LEU A 162 12.06 21.86 11.82
N ARG A 163 13.21 21.31 11.40
CA ARG A 163 13.28 20.08 10.61
C ARG A 163 12.61 18.91 11.32
N MET A 164 12.73 18.84 12.64
CA MET A 164 12.06 17.85 13.48
C MET A 164 10.56 18.13 13.62
N LEU A 165 10.09 19.37 13.58
CA LEU A 165 8.66 19.67 13.71
C LEU A 165 7.88 19.57 12.37
N LYS A 166 8.53 19.85 11.24
CA LYS A 166 7.88 19.90 9.90
C LYS A 166 7.06 18.65 9.55
N PRO A 167 7.50 17.40 9.84
CA PRO A 167 6.67 16.22 9.59
C PRO A 167 5.30 16.27 10.28
N ASP A 168 5.21 16.77 11.52
CA ASP A 168 3.92 16.82 12.23
C ASP A 168 2.97 17.84 11.62
N ILE A 169 3.51 18.99 11.22
CA ILE A 169 2.77 20.03 10.51
C ILE A 169 2.26 19.48 9.18
N GLN A 170 3.13 18.86 8.38
CA GLN A 170 2.75 18.25 7.11
C GLN A 170 1.73 17.13 7.27
N ALA A 171 1.84 16.30 8.32
CA ALA A 171 0.87 15.25 8.61
C ALA A 171 -0.50 15.83 8.95
N ALA A 172 -0.54 16.90 9.75
CA ALA A 172 -1.77 17.61 10.12
C ALA A 172 -2.42 18.28 8.92
N ILE A 173 -1.62 18.90 8.04
CA ILE A 173 -2.09 19.42 6.76
C ILE A 173 -2.67 18.24 5.95
N TYR A 174 -1.90 17.18 5.73
CA TYR A 174 -2.27 16.06 4.86
C TYR A 174 -3.62 15.40 5.21
N LYS A 175 -4.03 15.45 6.48
CA LYS A 175 -5.36 15.02 6.94
C LYS A 175 -6.52 15.63 6.14
N TYR A 176 -6.38 16.88 5.70
CA TYR A 176 -7.42 17.61 4.95
C TYR A 176 -7.47 17.23 3.47
N ASN A 177 -6.52 16.43 2.98
CA ASN A 177 -6.53 15.99 1.59
C ASN A 177 -7.59 14.91 1.39
N SER A 178 -8.69 15.22 0.70
CA SER A 178 -9.76 14.26 0.41
C SER A 178 -9.33 13.20 -0.62
N GLY A 179 -8.36 13.51 -1.47
CA GLY A 179 -7.94 12.65 -2.57
C GLY A 179 -8.90 12.70 -3.76
N TRP A 180 -8.48 12.07 -4.86
CA TRP A 180 -9.29 11.88 -6.06
C TRP A 180 -9.85 10.46 -6.11
N ASP A 181 -11.03 10.28 -6.68
CA ASP A 181 -11.44 8.94 -7.12
C ASP A 181 -10.42 8.36 -8.11
N LEU A 182 -10.15 7.06 -8.02
CA LEU A 182 -9.14 6.40 -8.87
C LEU A 182 -9.36 6.66 -10.37
N GLY A 183 -10.59 6.52 -10.88
CA GLY A 183 -10.90 6.83 -12.28
C GLY A 183 -10.60 8.28 -12.67
N THR A 184 -10.94 9.23 -11.79
CA THR A 184 -10.64 10.66 -11.98
C THR A 184 -9.14 10.91 -11.93
N PHE A 185 -8.43 10.30 -10.99
CA PHE A 185 -6.97 10.40 -10.89
C PHE A 185 -6.32 9.88 -12.18
N MET A 186 -6.65 8.65 -12.60
CA MET A 186 -6.04 8.02 -13.77
C MET A 186 -6.28 8.82 -15.07
N SER A 187 -7.48 9.40 -15.22
CA SER A 187 -7.82 10.22 -16.39
C SER A 187 -7.14 11.60 -16.40
N LYS A 188 -6.89 12.19 -15.24
CA LYS A 188 -6.31 13.54 -15.10
C LYS A 188 -4.87 13.55 -14.58
N ARG A 189 -4.23 12.38 -14.44
CA ARG A 189 -2.94 12.22 -13.72
C ARG A 189 -1.84 13.15 -14.20
N LEU A 190 -1.71 13.36 -15.51
CA LEU A 190 -0.70 14.28 -16.05
C LEU A 190 -0.93 15.70 -15.51
N GLY A 191 -2.15 16.24 -15.62
CA GLY A 191 -2.48 17.56 -15.07
C GLY A 191 -2.37 17.64 -13.54
N ILE A 192 -2.68 16.57 -12.81
CA ILE A 192 -2.54 16.50 -11.35
C ILE A 192 -1.06 16.51 -10.94
N LEU A 193 -0.22 15.75 -11.65
CA LEU A 193 1.20 15.56 -11.33
C LEU A 193 2.09 16.69 -11.89
N GLU A 194 1.70 17.34 -12.98
CA GLU A 194 2.41 18.47 -13.62
C GLU A 194 1.96 19.84 -13.10
N GLY A 195 0.87 19.90 -12.32
CA GLY A 195 0.41 21.14 -11.68
C GLY A 195 1.49 21.80 -10.82
N ARG A 196 1.33 23.07 -10.43
CA ARG A 196 2.28 23.91 -9.62
C ARG A 196 3.50 23.20 -9.02
N ASN A 197 4.69 23.65 -9.38
CA ASN A 197 5.99 23.21 -8.85
C ASN A 197 5.88 22.84 -7.35
N PRO A 198 5.97 21.56 -6.96
CA PRO A 198 5.96 21.18 -5.56
C PRO A 198 7.24 21.76 -5.00
N GLY A 199 7.15 22.92 -4.33
CA GLY A 199 8.33 23.63 -3.83
C GLY A 199 9.26 22.64 -3.17
N SER A 200 10.55 22.65 -3.54
CA SER A 200 11.59 21.68 -3.15
C SER A 200 11.40 21.13 -1.74
N ARG A 201 10.60 20.07 -1.62
CA ARG A 201 10.26 19.43 -0.35
C ARG A 201 11.04 18.14 -0.27
N ASN A 202 11.72 17.94 0.85
CA ASN A 202 12.52 16.76 1.09
C ASN A 202 11.61 15.51 1.12
N SER A 203 11.74 14.63 0.13
CA SER A 203 10.88 13.45 -0.06
C SER A 203 10.80 12.55 1.18
N ALA A 204 11.90 12.46 1.94
CA ALA A 204 11.92 11.68 3.18
C ALA A 204 11.07 12.31 4.29
N LEU A 205 10.98 13.64 4.38
CA LEU A 205 10.07 14.32 5.32
C LEU A 205 8.61 14.10 4.94
N MET A 206 8.31 14.08 3.64
CA MET A 206 6.95 13.84 3.15
C MET A 206 6.47 12.41 3.46
N VAL A 207 7.33 11.41 3.26
CA VAL A 207 7.00 10.02 3.68
C VAL A 207 6.86 9.93 5.20
N ALA A 208 7.71 10.63 5.97
CA ALA A 208 7.55 10.70 7.43
C ALA A 208 6.16 11.26 7.83
N ALA A 209 5.76 12.35 7.20
CA ALA A 209 4.46 12.99 7.43
C ALA A 209 3.29 12.09 7.04
N GLN A 210 3.41 11.36 5.92
CA GLN A 210 2.40 10.38 5.51
C GLN A 210 2.18 9.31 6.58
N PHE A 211 3.26 8.65 7.00
CA PHE A 211 3.19 7.59 8.00
C PHE A 211 2.69 8.14 9.35
N GLN A 212 3.09 9.34 9.75
CA GLN A 212 2.55 9.98 10.96
C GLN A 212 1.04 10.22 10.86
N CYS A 213 0.56 10.73 9.72
CA CYS A 213 -0.87 10.92 9.51
C CYS A 213 -1.62 9.58 9.61
N LEU A 214 -1.08 8.52 9.00
CA LEU A 214 -1.70 7.20 9.01
C LEU A 214 -1.71 6.56 10.40
N LEU A 215 -0.60 6.61 11.12
CA LEU A 215 -0.48 6.00 12.45
C LEU A 215 -1.32 6.75 13.50
N ARG A 216 -1.46 8.08 13.36
CA ARG A 216 -2.42 8.87 14.16
C ARG A 216 -3.87 8.51 13.81
N GLY A 217 -4.15 8.32 12.52
CA GLY A 217 -5.45 7.84 12.05
C GLY A 217 -5.79 6.47 12.64
N ALA A 218 -4.86 5.52 12.58
CA ALA A 218 -4.99 4.20 13.17
C ALA A 218 -5.31 4.28 14.66
N LYS A 219 -4.50 5.05 15.42
CA LYS A 219 -4.75 5.30 16.85
C LYS A 219 -6.16 5.81 17.14
N ALA A 220 -6.62 6.81 16.38
CA ALA A 220 -7.95 7.39 16.58
C ALA A 220 -9.08 6.43 16.19
N VAL A 221 -8.92 5.66 15.11
CA VAL A 221 -9.88 4.63 14.70
C VAL A 221 -9.99 3.54 15.76
N PHE A 222 -8.85 3.15 16.32
CA PHE A 222 -8.82 2.23 17.43
C PHE A 222 -9.58 2.85 18.61
N GLU A 223 -9.12 3.97 19.17
CA GLU A 223 -9.76 4.57 20.36
C GLU A 223 -11.27 4.85 20.22
N SER A 224 -11.76 5.22 19.03
CA SER A 224 -13.17 5.60 18.81
C SER A 224 -14.12 4.45 18.48
N HIS A 225 -13.63 3.27 18.10
CA HIS A 225 -14.45 2.09 17.76
C HIS A 225 -15.46 2.29 16.60
N ALA A 226 -15.39 3.42 15.88
CA ALA A 226 -16.38 3.82 14.88
C ALA A 226 -15.68 4.35 13.63
N ALA A 227 -15.37 3.45 12.70
CA ALA A 227 -14.89 3.82 11.38
C ALA A 227 -15.31 2.80 10.32
N THR A 228 -15.46 3.29 9.09
CA THR A 228 -15.52 2.40 7.93
C THR A 228 -14.18 1.69 7.82
N PRO A 229 -14.15 0.34 7.76
CA PRO A 229 -12.91 -0.40 7.57
C PRO A 229 -12.13 0.13 6.38
N THR A 230 -10.88 0.54 6.60
CA THR A 230 -10.10 1.23 5.57
C THR A 230 -8.73 0.58 5.40
N ILE A 231 -8.34 0.38 4.14
CA ILE A 231 -7.05 -0.19 3.74
C ILE A 231 -6.24 0.91 3.05
N HIS A 232 -5.12 1.27 3.67
CA HIS A 232 -4.19 2.29 3.21
C HIS A 232 -3.04 1.63 2.45
N ILE A 233 -3.01 1.78 1.14
CA ILE A 233 -1.90 1.33 0.31
C ILE A 233 -0.87 2.45 0.24
N VAL A 234 0.35 2.17 0.69
CA VAL A 234 1.41 3.16 0.82
C VAL A 234 2.59 2.77 -0.06
N PHE A 235 2.84 3.55 -1.10
CA PHE A 235 4.10 3.45 -1.82
C PHE A 235 5.22 4.04 -0.99
N ALA A 236 6.31 3.29 -0.87
CA ALA A 236 7.44 3.66 -0.03
C ALA A 236 8.76 3.49 -0.79
N PHE A 237 9.70 4.41 -0.54
CA PHE A 237 11.05 4.32 -1.05
C PHE A 237 11.73 3.04 -0.54
N LYS A 238 12.67 2.54 -1.34
CA LYS A 238 13.54 1.42 -0.96
C LYS A 238 14.21 1.61 0.39
N GLU A 239 14.72 2.81 0.65
CA GLU A 239 15.35 3.17 1.91
C GLU A 239 14.87 4.53 2.42
N LEU A 240 14.78 4.65 3.74
CA LEU A 240 14.56 5.92 4.43
C LEU A 240 15.78 6.29 5.26
N PRO A 241 16.07 7.59 5.44
CA PRO A 241 17.02 8.06 6.42
C PRO A 241 16.71 7.49 7.81
N GLU A 242 17.75 7.15 8.57
CA GLU A 242 17.61 6.49 9.88
C GLU A 242 16.73 7.29 10.85
N TYR A 243 16.90 8.60 10.90
CA TYR A 243 16.06 9.48 11.72
C TYR A 243 14.56 9.36 11.39
N THR A 244 14.22 9.35 10.10
CA THR A 244 12.82 9.18 9.65
C THR A 244 12.29 7.82 10.05
N ARG A 245 13.08 6.77 9.85
CA ARG A 245 12.72 5.39 10.19
C ARG A 245 12.47 5.22 11.69
N SER A 246 13.39 5.70 12.53
CA SER A 246 13.26 5.64 14.00
C SER A 246 12.01 6.36 14.50
N ARG A 247 11.66 7.47 13.86
CA ARG A 247 10.43 8.19 14.18
C ARG A 247 9.17 7.42 13.80
N ILE A 248 9.12 6.84 12.60
CA ILE A 248 7.99 6.00 12.18
C ILE A 248 7.81 4.82 13.15
N HIS A 249 8.90 4.16 13.55
CA HIS A 249 8.85 3.07 14.54
C HIS A 249 8.28 3.51 15.88
N ARG A 250 8.63 4.71 16.37
CA ARG A 250 8.09 5.24 17.62
C ARG A 250 6.58 5.47 17.54
N GLU A 251 6.11 6.13 16.47
CA GLU A 251 4.67 6.36 16.28
C GLU A 251 3.89 5.05 16.09
N LEU A 252 4.53 4.06 15.46
CA LEU A 252 3.94 2.73 15.32
C LEU A 252 3.73 2.08 16.68
N GLY A 253 4.74 2.13 17.56
CA GLY A 253 4.61 1.65 18.95
C GLY A 253 3.41 2.26 19.68
N ASN A 254 3.19 3.57 19.54
CA ASN A 254 2.04 4.24 20.15
C ASN A 254 0.69 3.71 19.60
N ALA A 255 0.59 3.48 18.28
CA ALA A 255 -0.63 2.94 17.67
C ALA A 255 -0.89 1.48 18.10
N VAL A 256 0.17 0.67 18.20
CA VAL A 256 0.13 -0.71 18.72
C VAL A 256 -0.40 -0.73 20.16
N GLU A 257 0.10 0.14 21.02
CA GLU A 257 -0.36 0.22 22.41
C GLU A 257 -1.85 0.56 22.52
N SER A 258 -2.37 1.45 21.66
CA SER A 258 -3.81 1.72 21.59
C SER A 258 -4.60 0.51 21.10
N LEU A 259 -4.13 -0.21 20.07
CA LEU A 259 -4.78 -1.43 19.58
C LEU A 259 -4.87 -2.52 20.65
N GLN A 260 -3.77 -2.76 21.39
CA GLN A 260 -3.72 -3.79 22.44
C GLN A 260 -4.68 -3.52 23.59
N LYS A 261 -4.93 -2.24 23.92
CA LYS A 261 -5.93 -1.86 24.93
C LYS A 261 -7.37 -2.22 24.52
N MET A 262 -7.60 -2.58 23.26
CA MET A 262 -8.93 -2.88 22.71
C MET A 262 -9.15 -4.35 22.36
N GLU A 263 -8.22 -5.25 22.66
CA GLU A 263 -8.25 -6.66 22.21
C GLU A 263 -9.59 -7.40 22.49
N SER A 264 -10.43 -6.89 23.39
CA SER A 264 -11.73 -7.47 23.74
C SER A 264 -12.99 -6.86 23.10
N GLU A 265 -12.93 -5.72 22.39
CA GLU A 265 -14.14 -4.91 22.12
C GLU A 265 -14.40 -4.50 20.64
N SER A 266 -13.50 -4.74 19.67
CA SER A 266 -13.72 -4.25 18.29
C SER A 266 -13.10 -5.06 17.15
N ARG A 267 -13.47 -4.67 15.92
CA ARG A 267 -13.01 -5.20 14.63
C ARG A 267 -11.52 -4.83 14.43
N GLN A 268 -10.61 -5.79 14.59
CA GLN A 268 -9.16 -5.56 14.53
C GLN A 268 -8.63 -5.16 13.14
N ASP A 269 -9.42 -5.39 12.09
CA ASP A 269 -9.17 -5.04 10.69
C ASP A 269 -9.80 -3.70 10.26
N ALA A 270 -10.27 -2.88 11.22
CA ALA A 270 -10.88 -1.58 10.92
C ALA A 270 -9.91 -0.59 10.24
N PHE A 271 -8.61 -0.79 10.41
CA PHE A 271 -7.58 0.04 9.79
C PHE A 271 -6.42 -0.85 9.40
N ALA A 272 -6.02 -0.88 8.13
CA ALA A 272 -4.86 -1.63 7.66
C ALA A 272 -3.95 -0.74 6.82
N ILE A 273 -2.64 -0.98 6.87
CA ILE A 273 -1.62 -0.31 6.07
C ILE A 273 -0.86 -1.37 5.27
N SER A 274 -0.94 -1.29 3.94
CA SER A 274 -0.19 -2.14 3.02
C SER A 274 0.96 -1.34 2.42
N VAL A 275 2.18 -1.61 2.89
CA VAL A 275 3.39 -0.90 2.45
C VAL A 275 4.00 -1.60 1.24
N ILE A 276 4.03 -0.89 0.11
CA ILE A 276 4.65 -1.35 -1.13
C ILE A 276 6.04 -0.70 -1.23
N ALA A 277 7.08 -1.49 -1.01
CA ALA A 277 8.45 -1.03 -1.14
C ALA A 277 8.87 -1.09 -2.62
N LEU A 278 9.10 0.09 -3.22
CA LEU A 278 9.43 0.22 -4.64
C LEU A 278 10.89 -0.17 -4.91
N ASP A 279 11.10 -1.02 -5.93
CA ASP A 279 12.39 -1.55 -6.41
C ASP A 279 13.29 -2.13 -5.30
N ALA A 280 12.67 -2.84 -4.36
CA ALA A 280 13.30 -3.25 -3.10
C ALA A 280 13.05 -4.72 -2.72
N ILE A 281 13.77 -5.66 -3.35
CA ILE A 281 13.66 -7.11 -3.04
C ILE A 281 14.02 -7.44 -1.58
N LYS A 282 14.90 -6.65 -0.96
CA LYS A 282 15.22 -6.69 0.48
C LYS A 282 15.04 -5.29 1.05
N SER A 283 13.89 -5.02 1.63
CA SER A 283 13.56 -3.70 2.16
C SER A 283 13.75 -3.66 3.67
N LYS A 284 14.13 -2.50 4.22
CA LYS A 284 14.14 -2.27 5.68
C LYS A 284 12.71 -2.17 6.25
N TRP A 285 11.69 -2.11 5.39
CA TRP A 285 10.27 -2.12 5.76
C TRP A 285 9.83 -3.47 6.30
N GLN A 286 10.46 -4.57 5.88
CA GLN A 286 10.21 -5.87 6.49
C GLN A 286 10.47 -5.86 8.01
N LYS A 287 11.49 -5.13 8.48
CA LYS A 287 11.74 -4.99 9.93
C LYS A 287 10.63 -4.23 10.66
N LEU A 288 9.87 -3.40 9.97
CA LEU A 288 8.73 -2.68 10.53
C LEU A 288 7.50 -3.58 10.64
N ASP A 289 7.25 -4.42 9.64
CA ASP A 289 6.26 -5.51 9.68
C ASP A 289 6.61 -6.53 10.79
N ASP A 290 7.85 -7.05 10.80
CA ASP A 290 8.29 -8.07 11.75
C ASP A 290 8.33 -7.59 13.21
N ALA A 291 8.51 -6.28 13.47
CA ALA A 291 8.70 -5.74 14.82
C ALA A 291 7.50 -5.98 15.76
N TYR A 292 6.30 -6.15 15.21
CA TYR A 292 5.07 -6.30 15.98
C TYR A 292 4.26 -7.55 15.58
N ARG A 293 4.91 -8.50 14.90
CA ARG A 293 4.29 -9.75 14.46
C ARG A 293 3.59 -10.48 15.62
N GLY A 294 2.33 -10.87 15.40
CA GLY A 294 1.49 -11.56 16.41
C GLY A 294 0.91 -10.64 17.49
N LYS A 295 1.23 -9.35 17.48
CA LYS A 295 0.61 -8.29 18.30
C LYS A 295 -0.17 -7.29 17.43
N CYS A 296 0.24 -7.12 16.17
CA CYS A 296 -0.35 -6.20 15.20
C CYS A 296 -0.25 -6.81 13.80
N ASP A 297 -1.40 -7.21 13.23
CA ASP A 297 -1.49 -7.63 11.82
C ASP A 297 -2.04 -6.49 10.93
N PHE A 298 -2.10 -5.26 11.44
CA PHE A 298 -2.65 -4.12 10.72
C PHE A 298 -1.65 -3.42 9.79
N ILE A 299 -0.37 -3.78 9.81
CA ILE A 299 0.62 -3.32 8.83
C ILE A 299 1.21 -4.53 8.13
N ASP A 300 1.22 -4.48 6.81
CA ASP A 300 1.80 -5.51 5.97
C ASP A 300 2.80 -4.90 4.98
N HIS A 301 3.78 -5.69 4.55
CA HIS A 301 4.82 -5.28 3.63
C HIS A 301 4.85 -6.16 2.38
N THR A 302 4.92 -5.51 1.22
CA THR A 302 5.06 -6.15 -0.10
C THR A 302 6.23 -5.52 -0.86
N PRO A 303 7.35 -6.24 -1.06
CA PRO A 303 8.43 -5.73 -1.88
C PRO A 303 8.12 -5.97 -3.36
N VAL A 304 8.20 -4.91 -4.17
CA VAL A 304 7.96 -4.97 -5.61
C VAL A 304 9.22 -4.52 -6.34
N SER A 305 9.73 -5.36 -7.24
CA SER A 305 10.89 -5.07 -8.09
C SER A 305 10.44 -4.51 -9.44
N SER A 306 11.40 -3.91 -10.14
CA SER A 306 11.25 -3.50 -11.55
C SER A 306 10.88 -4.63 -12.52
N GLU A 307 10.96 -5.91 -12.12
CA GLU A 307 10.48 -7.04 -12.93
C GLU A 307 8.99 -6.96 -13.26
N ILE A 308 8.20 -6.25 -12.44
CA ILE A 308 6.78 -6.01 -12.72
C ILE A 308 6.55 -5.20 -14.01
N LEU A 309 7.54 -4.41 -14.45
CA LEU A 309 7.41 -3.58 -15.66
C LEU A 309 7.52 -4.41 -16.93
N SER A 310 8.31 -5.48 -16.92
CA SER A 310 8.47 -6.38 -18.06
C SER A 310 7.52 -7.57 -18.00
N GLY A 311 7.29 -8.10 -16.80
CA GLY A 311 6.44 -9.28 -16.56
C GLY A 311 4.96 -8.96 -16.32
N GLY A 312 4.65 -7.73 -15.92
CA GLY A 312 3.34 -7.36 -15.43
C GLY A 312 3.05 -7.88 -14.01
N PRO A 313 1.96 -7.40 -13.38
CA PRO A 313 1.50 -7.90 -12.10
C PRO A 313 1.10 -9.38 -12.18
N GLY A 314 1.60 -10.17 -11.23
CA GLY A 314 1.29 -11.58 -11.09
C GLY A 314 -0.05 -11.85 -10.40
N PRO A 315 -0.49 -13.13 -10.37
CA PRO A 315 -1.80 -13.54 -9.85
C PRO A 315 -2.07 -13.15 -8.40
N LEU A 316 -1.02 -13.05 -7.59
CA LEU A 316 -1.17 -12.87 -6.14
C LEU A 316 -0.87 -11.44 -5.68
N LEU A 317 -0.38 -10.56 -6.57
CA LEU A 317 0.03 -9.21 -6.20
C LEU A 317 -1.12 -8.41 -5.60
N LEU A 318 -2.27 -8.36 -6.27
CA LEU A 318 -3.40 -7.56 -5.78
C LEU A 318 -4.03 -8.16 -4.53
N LEU A 319 -4.12 -9.50 -4.42
CA LEU A 319 -4.56 -10.17 -3.19
C LEU A 319 -3.69 -9.76 -2.02
N LYS A 320 -2.38 -9.80 -2.21
CA LYS A 320 -1.43 -9.41 -1.17
C LYS A 320 -1.57 -7.92 -0.82
N ILE A 321 -1.55 -7.03 -1.81
CA ILE A 321 -1.64 -5.58 -1.58
C ILE A 321 -2.96 -5.19 -0.90
N LEU A 322 -4.09 -5.75 -1.35
CA LEU A 322 -5.42 -5.34 -0.91
C LEU A 322 -5.92 -6.12 0.29
N LEU A 323 -5.49 -7.36 0.52
CA LEU A 323 -6.03 -8.20 1.59
C LEU A 323 -4.98 -8.68 2.59
N GLY A 324 -3.67 -8.58 2.29
CA GLY A 324 -2.62 -9.13 3.15
C GLY A 324 -2.64 -8.58 4.58
N GLY A 325 -2.92 -7.30 4.75
CA GLY A 325 -3.04 -6.66 6.09
C GLY A 325 -4.37 -6.89 6.81
N ILE A 326 -5.30 -7.67 6.25
CA ILE A 326 -6.61 -7.97 6.86
C ILE A 326 -7.00 -9.46 6.75
N ASP A 327 -6.13 -10.28 6.17
CA ASP A 327 -6.36 -11.69 5.92
C ASP A 327 -5.06 -12.50 6.07
N ALA A 328 -4.91 -13.12 7.24
CA ALA A 328 -3.73 -13.88 7.59
C ALA A 328 -3.50 -15.12 6.69
N ASP A 329 -4.53 -15.65 6.02
CA ASP A 329 -4.35 -16.75 5.07
C ASP A 329 -3.75 -16.23 3.77
N VAL A 330 -4.22 -15.08 3.29
CA VAL A 330 -3.63 -14.39 2.12
C VAL A 330 -2.18 -13.98 2.41
N ASP A 331 -1.89 -13.44 3.59
CA ASP A 331 -0.51 -13.09 3.99
C ASP A 331 0.41 -14.33 4.04
N ARG A 332 -0.04 -15.41 4.70
CA ARG A 332 0.75 -16.64 4.85
C ARG A 332 1.04 -17.35 3.52
N LYS A 333 0.10 -17.33 2.57
CA LYS A 333 0.31 -17.86 1.21
C LYS A 333 1.53 -17.21 0.53
N MET A 334 1.82 -15.96 0.85
CA MET A 334 2.90 -15.17 0.22
C MET A 334 4.21 -15.20 1.00
N LYS A 335 4.16 -15.34 2.34
CA LYS A 335 5.38 -15.45 3.17
C LYS A 335 6.08 -16.81 3.05
N ASN A 336 5.35 -17.87 2.70
CA ASN A 336 5.88 -19.24 2.58
C ASN A 336 6.22 -19.66 1.13
N GLY A 337 5.91 -18.82 0.14
CA GLY A 337 5.97 -19.15 -1.28
C GLY A 337 6.92 -18.24 -2.05
N ASP A 338 7.54 -18.81 -3.07
CA ASP A 338 8.35 -18.12 -4.08
C ASP A 338 7.67 -16.81 -4.54
N MET A 339 8.39 -15.69 -4.43
CA MET A 339 7.94 -14.33 -4.84
C MET A 339 7.51 -14.25 -6.32
N THR A 340 7.72 -15.32 -7.08
CA THR A 340 7.24 -15.50 -8.45
C THR A 340 5.74 -15.33 -8.60
N GLY A 341 4.92 -15.50 -7.55
CA GLY A 341 3.49 -15.22 -7.60
C GLY A 341 3.12 -13.73 -7.73
N LEU A 342 4.06 -12.81 -7.42
CA LEU A 342 3.86 -11.36 -7.55
C LEU A 342 4.07 -10.83 -8.97
N TYR A 343 4.76 -11.59 -9.82
CA TYR A 343 5.15 -11.17 -11.16
C TYR A 343 4.59 -12.13 -12.21
N GLY A 344 4.05 -11.60 -13.30
CA GLY A 344 3.72 -12.41 -14.47
C GLY A 344 5.01 -12.84 -15.16
N LYS A 345 5.29 -14.14 -15.28
CA LYS A 345 6.41 -14.61 -16.12
C LYS A 345 6.02 -14.51 -17.59
N GLY A 346 6.01 -13.29 -18.13
CA GLY A 346 5.83 -13.02 -19.58
C GLY A 346 4.38 -12.96 -20.07
N CYS A 347 3.41 -12.75 -19.18
CA CYS A 347 2.00 -12.60 -19.55
C CYS A 347 1.52 -11.18 -19.27
N ARG A 348 0.81 -10.56 -20.21
CA ARG A 348 0.16 -9.26 -19.96
C ARG A 348 -0.85 -9.42 -18.82
N TYR A 349 -0.86 -8.47 -17.88
CA TYR A 349 -1.93 -8.42 -16.90
C TYR A 349 -3.25 -8.29 -17.66
N PRO A 350 -4.16 -9.24 -17.46
CA PRO A 350 -5.38 -9.30 -18.24
C PRO A 350 -6.31 -8.12 -17.91
N LYS A 351 -6.94 -7.57 -18.94
CA LYS A 351 -7.90 -6.48 -18.78
C LYS A 351 -9.24 -7.04 -18.31
N ALA A 352 -10.06 -6.21 -17.67
CA ALA A 352 -11.42 -6.56 -17.29
C ALA A 352 -12.23 -7.11 -18.48
N ALA A 353 -12.05 -6.57 -19.69
CA ALA A 353 -12.71 -7.11 -20.89
C ALA A 353 -12.32 -8.57 -21.19
N ASP A 354 -11.02 -8.90 -21.12
CA ASP A 354 -10.51 -10.27 -21.35
C ASP A 354 -11.05 -11.25 -20.29
N MET A 355 -11.42 -10.75 -19.12
CA MET A 355 -12.04 -11.53 -18.05
C MET A 355 -13.43 -11.97 -18.38
N TRP A 356 -14.28 -11.02 -18.77
CA TRP A 356 -15.70 -11.26 -18.98
C TRP A 356 -15.91 -12.27 -20.11
N GLU A 357 -14.94 -12.39 -21.01
CA GLU A 357 -14.90 -13.37 -22.09
C GLU A 357 -14.28 -14.73 -21.69
N CYS A 358 -13.62 -14.83 -20.52
CA CYS A 358 -12.98 -16.07 -20.06
C CYS A 358 -14.02 -17.20 -19.89
N THR A 359 -13.83 -18.28 -20.65
CA THR A 359 -14.70 -19.47 -20.66
C THR A 359 -14.83 -20.15 -19.30
N CYS A 360 -13.88 -19.92 -18.38
CA CYS A 360 -13.93 -20.42 -17.00
C CYS A 360 -15.03 -19.76 -16.15
N LEU A 361 -15.49 -18.56 -16.54
CA LEU A 361 -16.53 -17.83 -15.83
C LEU A 361 -17.93 -18.17 -16.35
N LYS A 362 -18.04 -18.84 -17.50
CA LYS A 362 -19.31 -19.38 -17.98
C LYS A 362 -19.72 -20.52 -17.03
N PRO A 363 -20.94 -20.52 -16.48
CA PRO A 363 -21.44 -21.66 -15.73
C PRO A 363 -21.21 -22.90 -16.59
N ARG A 364 -20.65 -23.97 -16.02
CA ARG A 364 -20.65 -25.28 -16.69
C ARG A 364 -22.12 -25.56 -17.00
N GLN A 365 -22.52 -25.39 -18.26
CA GLN A 365 -23.81 -25.88 -18.72
C GLN A 365 -23.78 -27.36 -18.36
N LYS A 366 -24.65 -27.75 -17.41
CA LYS A 366 -24.83 -29.16 -17.09
C LYS A 366 -25.12 -29.82 -18.43
N ALA A 367 -24.25 -30.74 -18.84
CA ALA A 367 -24.50 -31.54 -20.02
C ALA A 367 -25.90 -32.14 -19.84
N GLU A 368 -26.81 -31.76 -20.73
CA GLU A 368 -28.13 -32.37 -20.76
C GLU A 368 -27.92 -33.88 -20.89
N PRO A 369 -28.64 -34.70 -20.10
CA PRO A 369 -28.52 -36.13 -20.24
C PRO A 369 -28.94 -36.49 -21.66
N SER A 370 -27.99 -37.03 -22.42
CA SER A 370 -28.24 -37.57 -23.76
C SER A 370 -29.36 -38.60 -23.65
N THR A 371 -30.56 -38.25 -24.12
CA THR A 371 -31.61 -39.21 -24.39
C THR A 371 -31.17 -40.01 -25.60
N SER A 372 -30.56 -41.16 -25.36
CA SER A 372 -30.40 -42.21 -26.35
C SER A 372 -31.78 -42.79 -26.66
N GLY A 373 -32.27 -42.52 -27.87
CA GLY A 373 -33.37 -43.22 -28.53
C GLY A 373 -32.84 -43.93 -29.76
#